data_AF-A0A0R1U983-F1
#
_entry.id   AF-A0A0R1U983-F1
#
_cell.length_a   1.000
_cell.length_b   1.000
_cell.length_c   1.000
_cell.angle_alpha   90.00
_cell.angle_beta   90.00
_cell.angle_gamma   90.00
#
_symmetry.space_group_name_H-M   'P 1'
#
loop_
_entity.id
_entity.type
_entity.pdbx_description
1 polymer ?
#
loop_
_entity_poly.entity_id
_entity_poly.type
_entity_poly.pdbx_seq_one_letter_code
_entity_poly.pdbx_strand_id
1 'polypeptide(L)'
;MNQNDITRKTAGKSKMNKDGKDEPLRRADNRISSDFYQLLVDQEAGYVAAVAPQIDVGNDKDNQAIQDVLGDDFALKLNHLVVDTSNAGQGWLHYWIDKDKNFRFGIVPPDQITPIYSTELDNKLLGILRSYKKLDEDTGSYFIVHEFWNDKEAQFFKQVSNTPLELEPYPVVQIYDVTGGYSTGTSDRITHDFGRVPFIGFQKNQLKLSELHKTKGLIDAYDDVYSSFLNDLDDIQEVILVLKNYGGTKLDEFMNSLKRDKAIKFNNAGNGDQSGVDTLQIEIPVEARDKVLQITKNNIFLQGQGVDPANFQSSNASGVAIKMLYSHLELKASNTEAYFRRGVNELVRAIMGYLGLADPDGRTISQVWTRTRVEDDLSAAQVVAQVANYSSKEAVAKANPIVDDWQQELEYQKQDRQDADDYSSEERFEDPDTLKDNSDE
;
A
#
# COMPACT_ATOMS: atom_id res chain seq x y z
N MET A 1 -8.50 5.04 -14.04
CA MET A 1 -8.32 6.23 -13.19
C MET A 1 -9.12 6.04 -11.91
N ASN A 2 -8.43 5.91 -10.77
CA ASN A 2 -9.02 5.85 -9.43
C ASN A 2 -9.44 7.26 -9.00
N GLN A 3 -10.31 7.90 -9.77
CA GLN A 3 -10.80 9.24 -9.45
C GLN A 3 -12.11 9.11 -8.68
N ASN A 4 -12.21 9.86 -7.59
CA ASN A 4 -13.43 9.94 -6.80
C ASN A 4 -14.51 10.66 -7.61
N ASP A 5 -15.71 10.09 -7.66
CA ASP A 5 -16.78 10.56 -8.53
C ASP A 5 -17.29 11.93 -8.10
N ILE A 6 -17.26 12.23 -6.78
CA ILE A 6 -17.73 13.49 -6.21
C ILE A 6 -16.82 14.68 -6.58
N THR A 7 -15.53 14.43 -6.79
CA THR A 7 -14.52 15.47 -7.09
C THR A 7 -14.14 15.57 -8.57
N ARG A 8 -14.83 14.84 -9.47
CA ARG A 8 -14.58 14.93 -10.93
C ARG A 8 -14.67 16.36 -11.46
N LYS A 9 -15.64 17.15 -10.97
CA LYS A 9 -15.82 18.56 -11.37
C LYS A 9 -14.81 19.52 -10.72
N THR A 10 -14.10 19.08 -9.69
CA THR A 10 -13.12 19.87 -8.93
C THR A 10 -11.68 19.38 -9.16
N ALA A 11 -11.44 18.69 -10.28
CA ALA A 11 -10.14 18.12 -10.64
C ALA A 11 -9.54 17.22 -9.55
N GLY A 12 -10.40 16.44 -8.87
CA GLY A 12 -9.99 15.50 -7.84
C GLY A 12 -9.86 16.10 -6.43
N LYS A 13 -10.13 17.39 -6.23
CA LYS A 13 -9.92 18.07 -4.93
C LYS A 13 -11.21 18.24 -4.14
N SER A 14 -11.17 17.91 -2.85
CA SER A 14 -12.22 18.28 -1.91
C SER A 14 -12.34 19.81 -1.81
N LYS A 15 -13.54 20.35 -1.97
CA LYS A 15 -13.80 21.79 -1.95
C LYS A 15 -15.15 22.09 -1.31
N MET A 16 -15.15 23.07 -0.40
CA MET A 16 -16.38 23.69 0.12
C MET A 16 -16.76 24.88 -0.75
N ASN A 17 -18.06 25.03 -1.06
CA ASN A 17 -18.57 26.14 -1.84
C ASN A 17 -20.03 26.43 -1.47
N LYS A 18 -20.25 27.45 -0.63
CA LYS A 18 -21.59 27.82 -0.15
C LYS A 18 -22.48 28.48 -1.22
N ASP A 19 -21.87 29.06 -2.25
CA ASP A 19 -22.55 29.76 -3.35
C ASP A 19 -22.22 29.08 -4.69
N GLY A 20 -22.19 27.75 -4.70
CA GLY A 20 -21.76 26.96 -5.86
C GLY A 20 -22.82 26.75 -6.94
N LYS A 21 -24.09 26.94 -6.62
CA LYS A 21 -25.21 26.81 -7.56
C LYS A 21 -26.01 28.10 -7.65
N ASP A 22 -26.53 28.34 -8.84
CA ASP A 22 -27.50 29.41 -9.12
C ASP A 22 -28.93 28.92 -8.84
N GLU A 23 -29.14 28.37 -7.63
CA GLU A 23 -30.44 27.89 -7.16
C GLU A 23 -30.88 28.70 -5.94
N PRO A 24 -32.09 29.28 -5.90
CA PRO A 24 -32.44 30.25 -4.87
C PRO A 24 -32.53 29.70 -3.44
N LEU A 25 -32.66 28.38 -3.28
CA LEU A 25 -32.86 27.72 -1.97
C LEU A 25 -31.79 26.68 -1.63
N ARG A 26 -30.92 26.33 -2.58
CA ARG A 26 -29.92 25.27 -2.47
C ARG A 26 -28.63 25.67 -3.15
N ARG A 27 -27.97 26.66 -2.58
CA ARG A 27 -26.83 27.34 -3.19
C ARG A 27 -25.53 26.57 -2.95
N ALA A 28 -25.47 25.77 -1.90
CA ALA A 28 -24.28 25.01 -1.55
C ALA A 28 -23.95 23.89 -2.58
N ASP A 29 -22.65 23.79 -2.90
CA ASP A 29 -22.02 22.72 -3.71
C ASP A 29 -20.69 22.28 -3.09
N ASN A 30 -20.76 21.84 -1.85
CA ASN A 30 -19.69 21.17 -1.14
C ASN A 30 -19.42 19.79 -1.77
N ARG A 31 -18.16 19.49 -2.04
CA ARG A 31 -17.68 18.23 -2.62
C ARG A 31 -16.53 17.74 -1.78
N ILE A 32 -16.78 16.77 -0.89
CA ILE A 32 -15.76 16.19 -0.02
C ILE A 32 -15.60 14.73 -0.39
N SER A 33 -14.39 14.35 -0.79
CA SER A 33 -13.99 12.96 -0.96
C SER A 33 -13.32 12.41 0.30
N SER A 34 -13.64 11.17 0.65
CA SER A 34 -12.99 10.44 1.73
C SER A 34 -11.83 9.59 1.22
N ASP A 35 -10.82 9.39 2.07
CA ASP A 35 -9.60 8.66 1.72
C ASP A 35 -9.60 7.21 2.22
N PHE A 36 -10.79 6.61 2.35
CA PHE A 36 -10.92 5.26 2.90
C PHE A 36 -10.12 4.22 2.14
N TYR A 37 -10.06 4.33 0.81
CA TYR A 37 -9.36 3.34 0.01
C TYR A 37 -7.84 3.38 0.23
N GLN A 38 -7.23 4.57 0.26
CA GLN A 38 -5.81 4.69 0.55
C GLN A 38 -5.48 4.13 1.93
N LEU A 39 -6.28 4.46 2.95
CA LEU A 39 -6.13 3.91 4.29
C LEU A 39 -6.12 2.37 4.31
N LEU A 40 -7.04 1.73 3.57
CA LEU A 40 -7.14 0.27 3.49
C LEU A 40 -5.94 -0.37 2.76
N VAL A 41 -5.37 0.34 1.78
CA VAL A 41 -4.19 -0.12 1.02
C VAL A 41 -2.93 0.05 1.85
N ASP A 42 -2.73 1.22 2.46
CA ASP A 42 -1.57 1.54 3.29
C ASP A 42 -1.51 0.64 4.53
N GLN A 43 -2.66 0.36 5.13
CA GLN A 43 -2.77 -0.58 6.25
C GLN A 43 -2.31 -1.99 5.85
N GLU A 44 -2.72 -2.50 4.70
CA GLU A 44 -2.27 -3.80 4.22
C GLU A 44 -0.77 -3.81 3.88
N ALA A 45 -0.30 -2.78 3.18
CA ALA A 45 1.11 -2.66 2.79
C ALA A 45 2.01 -2.60 4.02
N GLY A 46 1.61 -1.83 5.05
CA GLY A 46 2.30 -1.81 6.34
C GLY A 46 2.23 -3.15 7.09
N TYR A 47 1.10 -3.84 7.02
CA TYR A 47 0.92 -5.12 7.71
C TYR A 47 1.75 -6.26 7.14
N VAL A 48 1.91 -6.30 5.81
CA VAL A 48 2.56 -7.41 5.08
C VAL A 48 4.02 -7.14 4.74
N ALA A 49 4.38 -5.88 4.47
CA ALA A 49 5.64 -5.55 3.80
C ALA A 49 6.49 -4.51 4.56
N ALA A 50 6.16 -4.16 5.81
CA ALA A 50 7.02 -3.32 6.64
C ALA A 50 8.34 -4.04 7.00
N VAL A 51 8.31 -5.36 7.13
CA VAL A 51 9.51 -6.20 7.33
C VAL A 51 9.69 -7.08 6.10
N ALA A 52 10.90 -7.10 5.53
CA ALA A 52 11.21 -7.97 4.40
C ALA A 52 11.09 -9.45 4.82
N PRO A 53 10.59 -10.34 3.93
CA PRO A 53 10.55 -11.76 4.23
C PRO A 53 11.97 -12.32 4.36
N GLN A 54 12.16 -13.15 5.38
CA GLN A 54 13.37 -13.95 5.55
C GLN A 54 13.41 -15.03 4.46
N ILE A 55 14.48 -15.07 3.69
CA ILE A 55 14.67 -16.00 2.57
C ILE A 55 15.65 -17.09 2.99
N ASP A 56 15.25 -18.34 2.81
CA ASP A 56 16.11 -19.50 3.06
C ASP A 56 16.12 -20.44 1.85
N VAL A 57 17.31 -20.61 1.27
CA VAL A 57 17.59 -21.51 0.15
C VAL A 57 18.37 -22.77 0.57
N GLY A 58 18.42 -23.06 1.88
CA GLY A 58 19.04 -24.25 2.46
C GLY A 58 20.54 -24.14 2.72
N ASN A 59 21.14 -22.96 2.55
CA ASN A 59 22.55 -22.72 2.83
C ASN A 59 22.77 -21.27 3.33
N ASP A 60 23.37 -21.12 4.51
CA ASP A 60 23.55 -19.82 5.16
C ASP A 60 24.41 -18.84 4.36
N LYS A 61 25.47 -19.33 3.70
CA LYS A 61 26.34 -18.48 2.88
C LYS A 61 25.59 -17.95 1.66
N ASP A 62 24.78 -18.79 1.03
CA ASP A 62 23.96 -18.39 -0.11
C ASP A 62 22.84 -17.44 0.34
N ASN A 63 22.23 -17.69 1.50
CA ASN A 63 21.23 -16.80 2.10
C ASN A 63 21.78 -15.39 2.32
N GLN A 64 22.96 -15.27 2.92
CA GLN A 64 23.61 -13.96 3.12
C GLN A 64 23.92 -13.26 1.81
N ALA A 65 24.48 -13.97 0.82
CA ALA A 65 24.80 -13.38 -0.48
C ALA A 65 23.54 -12.89 -1.23
N ILE A 66 22.42 -13.61 -1.09
CA ILE A 66 21.12 -13.17 -1.64
C ILE A 66 20.62 -11.93 -0.91
N GLN A 67 20.72 -11.91 0.42
CA GLN A 67 20.30 -10.77 1.24
C GLN A 67 21.09 -9.51 0.92
N ASP A 68 22.41 -9.62 0.72
CA ASP A 68 23.28 -8.51 0.31
C ASP A 68 22.86 -7.91 -1.03
N VAL A 69 22.39 -8.74 -1.98
CA VAL A 69 21.89 -8.28 -3.29
C VAL A 69 20.49 -7.66 -3.21
N LEU A 70 19.61 -8.20 -2.36
CA LEU A 70 18.28 -7.63 -2.11
C LEU A 70 18.40 -6.22 -1.52
N GLY A 71 19.32 -6.05 -0.58
CA GLY A 71 19.64 -4.79 0.08
C GLY A 71 18.52 -4.26 0.99
N ASP A 72 18.83 -3.18 1.69
CA ASP A 72 17.98 -2.60 2.75
C ASP A 72 16.63 -2.09 2.22
N ASP A 73 16.58 -1.66 0.96
CA ASP A 73 15.37 -1.13 0.32
C ASP A 73 14.36 -2.20 -0.09
N PHE A 74 14.66 -3.49 0.11
CA PHE A 74 13.78 -4.57 -0.36
C PHE A 74 12.39 -4.53 0.28
N ALA A 75 12.30 -4.23 1.58
CA ALA A 75 11.01 -4.07 2.27
C ALA A 75 10.18 -2.92 1.67
N LEU A 76 10.81 -1.76 1.43
CA LEU A 76 10.15 -0.62 0.81
C LEU A 76 9.64 -0.94 -0.60
N LYS A 77 10.44 -1.68 -1.39
CA LYS A 77 10.01 -2.12 -2.73
C LYS A 77 8.83 -3.08 -2.65
N LEU A 78 8.81 -4.01 -1.70
CA LEU A 78 7.64 -4.89 -1.49
C LEU A 78 6.42 -4.09 -1.08
N ASN A 79 6.56 -3.10 -0.20
CA ASN A 79 5.47 -2.23 0.21
C ASN A 79 4.85 -1.50 -1.00
N HIS A 80 5.68 -0.84 -1.82
CA HIS A 80 5.24 -0.21 -3.05
C HIS A 80 4.59 -1.20 -4.04
N LEU A 81 5.10 -2.43 -4.15
CA LEU A 81 4.46 -3.47 -4.97
C LEU A 81 3.08 -3.85 -4.42
N VAL A 82 2.89 -3.92 -3.10
CA VAL A 82 1.56 -4.14 -2.51
C VAL A 82 0.62 -2.99 -2.87
N VAL A 83 1.08 -1.74 -2.81
CA VAL A 83 0.29 -0.57 -3.21
C VAL A 83 -0.08 -0.62 -4.70
N ASP A 84 0.89 -0.88 -5.58
CA ASP A 84 0.69 -0.96 -7.03
C ASP A 84 -0.26 -2.09 -7.41
N THR A 85 -0.08 -3.27 -6.81
CA THR A 85 -0.94 -4.43 -7.06
C THR A 85 -2.36 -4.19 -6.54
N SER A 86 -2.54 -3.54 -5.39
CA SER A 86 -3.86 -3.16 -4.88
C SER A 86 -4.58 -2.21 -5.85
N ASN A 87 -3.86 -1.24 -6.42
CA ASN A 87 -4.40 -0.24 -7.32
C ASN A 87 -4.66 -0.75 -8.75
N ALA A 88 -3.71 -1.46 -9.34
CA ALA A 88 -3.74 -1.88 -10.74
C ALA A 88 -4.13 -3.35 -10.94
N GLY A 89 -4.19 -4.14 -9.86
CA GLY A 89 -4.42 -5.58 -9.88
C GLY A 89 -3.18 -6.42 -10.19
N GLN A 90 -2.16 -5.82 -10.81
CA GLN A 90 -0.85 -6.43 -11.05
C GLN A 90 0.25 -5.36 -10.95
N GLY A 91 1.36 -5.69 -10.29
CA GLY A 91 2.55 -4.88 -10.15
C GLY A 91 3.73 -5.54 -10.86
N TRP A 92 4.77 -4.75 -11.17
CA TRP A 92 5.88 -5.20 -11.98
C TRP A 92 7.23 -4.78 -11.40
N LEU A 93 8.19 -5.68 -11.46
CA LEU A 93 9.57 -5.46 -11.09
C LEU A 93 10.44 -5.79 -12.29
N HIS A 94 11.35 -4.89 -12.66
CA HIS A 94 12.35 -5.10 -13.70
C HIS A 94 13.72 -5.23 -13.04
N TYR A 95 14.53 -6.20 -13.48
CA TYR A 95 15.90 -6.37 -13.00
C TYR A 95 16.90 -6.33 -14.16
N TRP A 96 18.10 -5.82 -13.89
CA TRP A 96 19.16 -5.66 -14.88
C TRP A 96 20.54 -5.69 -14.22
N ILE A 97 21.59 -5.83 -15.03
CA ILE A 97 22.98 -5.67 -14.56
C ILE A 97 23.45 -4.27 -14.94
N ASP A 98 23.91 -3.50 -13.95
CA ASP A 98 24.43 -2.15 -14.20
C ASP A 98 25.85 -2.16 -14.80
N LYS A 99 26.35 -0.98 -15.13
CA LYS A 99 27.69 -0.77 -15.70
C LYS A 99 28.82 -1.30 -14.79
N ASP A 100 28.58 -1.31 -13.48
CA ASP A 100 29.53 -1.73 -12.45
C ASP A 100 29.36 -3.23 -12.14
N LYS A 101 28.62 -3.95 -12.99
CA LYS A 101 28.30 -5.38 -12.89
C LYS A 101 27.46 -5.77 -11.68
N ASN A 102 26.77 -4.82 -11.05
CA ASN A 102 25.88 -5.13 -9.94
C ASN A 102 24.49 -5.51 -10.44
N PHE A 103 23.87 -6.48 -9.77
CA PHE A 103 22.45 -6.78 -9.95
C PHE A 103 21.60 -5.66 -9.38
N ARG A 104 20.73 -5.09 -10.22
CA ARG A 104 19.78 -4.04 -9.85
C ARG A 104 18.38 -4.50 -10.16
N PHE A 105 17.44 -4.03 -9.34
CA PHE A 105 16.03 -4.22 -9.60
C PHE A 105 15.21 -3.05 -9.10
N GLY A 106 14.13 -2.75 -9.81
CA GLY A 106 13.25 -1.63 -9.53
C GLY A 106 11.82 -1.91 -9.95
N ILE A 107 10.89 -1.22 -9.29
CA ILE A 107 9.48 -1.28 -9.61
C ILE A 107 9.23 -0.50 -10.88
N VAL A 108 8.38 -1.04 -11.74
CA VAL A 108 7.92 -0.36 -12.95
C VAL A 108 6.45 -0.01 -12.78
N PRO A 109 6.06 1.26 -13.02
CA PRO A 109 4.65 1.65 -12.97
C PRO A 109 3.79 0.72 -13.83
N PRO A 110 2.70 0.14 -13.27
CA PRO A 110 1.90 -0.86 -13.98
C PRO A 110 1.30 -0.38 -15.30
N ASP A 111 1.02 0.91 -15.41
CA ASP A 111 0.48 1.55 -16.63
C ASP A 111 1.47 1.59 -17.79
N GLN A 112 2.77 1.38 -17.53
CA GLN A 112 3.81 1.29 -18.55
C GLN A 112 3.92 -0.11 -19.16
N ILE A 113 3.33 -1.14 -18.54
CA ILE A 113 3.60 -2.53 -18.89
C ILE A 113 2.44 -3.18 -19.64
N THR A 114 2.74 -3.73 -20.82
CA THR A 114 1.87 -4.64 -21.55
C THR A 114 2.54 -6.02 -21.63
N PRO A 115 2.11 -6.99 -20.82
CA PRO A 115 2.69 -8.33 -20.83
C PRO A 115 2.18 -9.17 -21.98
N ILE A 116 3.07 -10.02 -22.51
CA ILE A 116 2.76 -10.98 -23.55
C ILE A 116 2.94 -12.37 -22.95
N TYR A 117 1.82 -13.05 -22.73
CA TYR A 117 1.81 -14.40 -22.19
C TYR A 117 1.63 -15.43 -23.29
N SER A 118 2.13 -16.64 -23.03
CA SER A 118 1.83 -17.83 -23.81
C SER A 118 0.33 -18.10 -23.79
N THR A 119 -0.20 -18.55 -24.92
CA THR A 119 -1.58 -19.05 -25.03
C THR A 119 -1.71 -20.50 -24.57
N GLU A 120 -0.59 -21.14 -24.20
CA GLU A 120 -0.59 -22.48 -23.61
C GLU A 120 -1.07 -22.47 -22.15
N LEU A 121 -1.35 -23.65 -21.62
CA LEU A 121 -1.93 -23.81 -20.27
C LEU A 121 -1.03 -23.27 -19.16
N ASP A 122 0.29 -23.26 -19.38
CA ASP A 122 1.27 -22.79 -18.42
C ASP A 122 1.27 -21.26 -18.24
N ASN A 123 0.63 -20.53 -19.16
CA ASN A 123 0.50 -19.07 -19.17
C ASN A 123 1.83 -18.35 -18.89
N LYS A 124 2.92 -18.88 -19.46
CA LYS A 124 4.29 -18.37 -19.25
C LYS A 124 4.46 -16.96 -19.84
N LEU A 125 5.22 -16.09 -19.19
CA LEU A 125 5.58 -14.78 -19.73
C LEU A 125 6.58 -14.95 -20.88
N LEU A 126 6.19 -14.57 -22.09
CA LEU A 126 7.02 -14.64 -23.30
C LEU A 126 7.78 -13.34 -23.57
N GLY A 127 7.18 -12.21 -23.18
CA GLY A 127 7.81 -10.92 -23.34
C GLY A 127 7.01 -9.79 -22.70
N ILE A 128 7.60 -8.60 -22.72
CA ILE A 128 7.03 -7.37 -22.17
C ILE A 128 7.20 -6.26 -23.20
N LEU A 129 6.10 -5.56 -23.48
CA LEU A 129 6.16 -4.24 -24.10
C LEU A 129 6.03 -3.20 -22.99
N ARG A 130 7.11 -2.45 -22.74
CA ARG A 130 7.11 -1.32 -21.83
C ARG A 130 7.01 -0.01 -22.62
N SER A 131 6.06 0.85 -22.28
CA SER A 131 5.85 2.14 -22.97
C SER A 131 5.81 3.28 -21.97
N TYR A 132 6.64 4.31 -22.15
CA TYR A 132 6.69 5.46 -21.23
C TYR A 132 7.08 6.76 -21.93
N LYS A 133 6.70 7.88 -21.32
CA LYS A 133 7.10 9.21 -21.77
C LYS A 133 8.51 9.51 -21.26
N LYS A 134 9.38 9.97 -22.15
CA LYS A 134 10.73 10.45 -21.86
C LYS A 134 10.86 11.90 -22.29
N LEU A 135 11.52 12.71 -21.46
CA LEU A 135 11.87 14.09 -21.80
C LEU A 135 13.09 14.06 -22.73
N ASP A 136 12.99 14.75 -23.84
CA ASP A 136 14.12 15.07 -24.70
C ASP A 136 14.82 16.31 -24.12
N GLU A 137 16.05 16.15 -23.64
CA GLU A 137 16.78 17.22 -22.94
C GLU A 137 17.19 18.36 -23.88
N ASP A 138 17.39 18.08 -25.17
CA ASP A 138 17.81 19.06 -26.17
C ASP A 138 16.65 19.95 -26.61
N THR A 139 15.46 19.36 -26.78
CA THR A 139 14.26 20.07 -27.27
C THR A 139 13.29 20.50 -26.16
N GLY A 140 13.44 19.95 -24.94
CA GLY A 140 12.52 20.14 -23.83
C GLY A 140 11.13 19.52 -24.04
N SER A 141 10.95 18.71 -25.08
CA SER A 141 9.67 18.07 -25.43
C SER A 141 9.61 16.62 -24.97
N TYR A 142 8.42 16.11 -24.67
CA TYR A 142 8.23 14.70 -24.35
C TYR A 142 8.01 13.87 -25.62
N PHE A 143 8.63 12.70 -25.68
CA PHE A 143 8.34 11.65 -26.66
C PHE A 143 8.04 10.33 -25.95
N ILE A 144 7.48 9.35 -26.68
CA ILE A 144 7.18 8.03 -26.14
C ILE A 144 8.27 7.05 -26.57
N VAL A 145 8.78 6.28 -25.61
CA VAL A 145 9.70 5.18 -25.83
C VAL A 145 8.93 3.87 -25.66
N HIS A 146 9.16 2.94 -26.57
CA HIS A 146 8.70 1.56 -26.47
C HIS A 146 9.89 0.63 -26.34
N GLU A 147 9.87 -0.23 -25.33
CA GLU A 147 10.88 -1.26 -25.12
C GLU A 147 10.20 -2.63 -25.23
N PHE A 148 10.70 -3.47 -26.12
CA PHE A 148 10.26 -4.85 -26.24
C PHE A 148 11.31 -5.77 -25.65
N TRP A 149 10.95 -6.51 -24.60
CA TRP A 149 11.84 -7.42 -23.87
C TRP A 149 11.36 -8.85 -24.02
N ASN A 150 12.28 -9.78 -24.28
CA ASN A 150 12.03 -11.23 -24.24
C ASN A 150 13.08 -11.93 -23.35
N ASP A 151 13.22 -13.25 -23.47
CA ASP A 151 14.15 -14.06 -22.67
C ASP A 151 15.62 -13.94 -23.09
N LYS A 152 15.91 -13.27 -24.19
CA LYS A 152 17.25 -13.17 -24.81
C LYS A 152 17.70 -11.74 -25.09
N GLU A 153 16.77 -10.85 -25.38
CA GLU A 153 17.06 -9.52 -25.88
C GLU A 153 15.99 -8.47 -25.55
N ALA A 154 16.40 -7.21 -25.68
CA ALA A 154 15.57 -6.03 -25.63
C ALA A 154 15.75 -5.19 -26.90
N GLN A 155 14.67 -4.61 -27.41
CA GLN A 155 14.66 -3.68 -28.54
C GLN A 155 13.98 -2.36 -28.16
N PHE A 156 14.53 -1.24 -28.61
CA PHE A 156 14.11 0.11 -28.21
C PHE A 156 13.62 0.90 -29.42
N PHE A 157 12.44 1.51 -29.30
CA PHE A 157 11.82 2.31 -30.35
C PHE A 157 11.35 3.66 -29.82
N LYS A 158 11.42 4.68 -30.66
CA LYS A 158 10.88 6.01 -30.42
C LYS A 158 9.60 6.18 -31.24
N GLN A 159 8.54 6.66 -30.60
CA GLN A 159 7.30 6.99 -31.30
C GLN A 159 7.42 8.37 -31.94
N VAL A 160 7.31 8.41 -33.27
CA VAL A 160 7.43 9.65 -34.07
C VAL A 160 6.06 10.24 -34.40
N SER A 161 5.06 9.38 -34.60
CA SER A 161 3.67 9.77 -34.85
C SER A 161 2.71 8.88 -34.07
N ASN A 162 1.58 9.44 -33.63
CA ASN A 162 0.50 8.70 -32.99
C ASN A 162 -0.58 8.24 -33.98
N THR A 163 -0.74 8.92 -35.12
CA THR A 163 -1.81 8.59 -36.09
C THR A 163 -1.39 8.96 -37.53
N PRO A 164 -0.96 7.99 -38.36
CA PRO A 164 -0.76 6.57 -38.01
C PRO A 164 0.35 6.41 -36.96
N LEU A 165 0.33 5.30 -36.21
CA LEU A 165 1.40 4.96 -35.29
C LEU A 165 2.67 4.69 -36.10
N GLU A 166 3.72 5.49 -35.88
CA GLU A 166 5.01 5.33 -36.53
C GLU A 166 6.11 5.23 -35.47
N LEU A 167 6.92 4.17 -35.59
CA LEU A 167 8.02 3.84 -34.68
C LEU A 167 9.33 3.85 -35.46
N GLU A 168 10.36 4.46 -34.89
CA GLU A 168 11.73 4.40 -35.39
C GLU A 168 12.65 3.71 -34.38
N PRO A 169 13.70 2.98 -34.82
CA PRO A 169 14.71 2.46 -33.91
C PRO A 169 15.31 3.56 -33.04
N TYR A 170 15.44 3.32 -31.74
CA TYR A 170 15.98 4.29 -30.79
C TYR A 170 17.31 3.81 -30.20
N PRO A 171 18.46 4.18 -30.82
CA PRO A 171 19.77 3.65 -30.45
C PRO A 171 20.32 4.34 -29.19
N VAL A 172 19.88 3.88 -28.02
CA VAL A 172 20.28 4.42 -26.70
C VAL A 172 21.28 3.56 -25.94
N VAL A 173 21.54 2.36 -26.43
CA VAL A 173 22.37 1.37 -25.74
C VAL A 173 23.81 1.60 -26.17
N GLN A 174 24.70 1.92 -25.24
CA GLN A 174 26.12 2.06 -25.53
C GLN A 174 26.75 0.70 -25.81
N ILE A 175 27.44 0.57 -26.95
CA ILE A 175 28.22 -0.61 -27.31
C ILE A 175 29.67 -0.37 -26.89
N TYR A 176 30.29 -1.33 -26.23
CA TYR A 176 31.68 -1.24 -25.80
C TYR A 176 32.54 -2.28 -26.52
N ASP A 177 33.78 -1.92 -26.85
CA ASP A 177 34.78 -2.89 -27.29
C ASP A 177 35.17 -3.80 -26.11
N VAL A 178 34.98 -5.11 -26.28
CA VAL A 178 35.28 -6.15 -25.26
C VAL A 178 36.77 -6.25 -24.90
N THR A 179 37.67 -5.74 -25.76
CA THR A 179 39.12 -5.77 -25.58
C THR A 179 39.66 -4.43 -25.07
N GLY A 180 39.06 -3.32 -25.49
CA GLY A 180 39.55 -1.97 -25.22
C GLY A 180 38.77 -1.14 -24.20
N GLY A 181 37.53 -1.54 -23.85
CA GLY A 181 36.71 -0.87 -22.82
C GLY A 181 36.19 0.53 -23.22
N TYR A 182 36.39 0.98 -24.46
CA TYR A 182 35.86 2.23 -24.97
C TYR A 182 34.55 2.02 -25.75
N SER A 183 33.67 3.02 -25.75
CA SER A 183 32.41 2.98 -26.52
C SER A 183 32.71 3.01 -28.02
N THR A 184 32.10 2.09 -28.77
CA THR A 184 32.26 1.93 -30.23
C THR A 184 31.02 2.40 -31.02
N GLY A 185 29.95 2.80 -30.33
CA GLY A 185 28.72 3.29 -30.95
C GLY A 185 27.50 3.07 -30.07
N THR A 186 26.32 3.29 -30.65
CA THR A 186 25.04 3.02 -29.99
C THR A 186 24.21 2.00 -30.78
N SER A 187 23.40 1.24 -30.04
CA SER A 187 22.49 0.20 -30.54
C SER A 187 21.08 0.45 -30.02
N ASP A 188 20.08 0.06 -30.79
CA ASP A 188 18.67 -0.02 -30.40
C ASP A 188 18.31 -1.39 -29.81
N ARG A 189 19.31 -2.25 -29.60
CA ARG A 189 19.17 -3.62 -29.11
C ARG A 189 20.17 -3.94 -27.99
N ILE A 190 19.71 -4.64 -26.96
CA ILE A 190 20.53 -5.28 -25.91
C ILE A 190 20.32 -6.79 -25.99
N THR A 191 21.39 -7.57 -25.88
CA THR A 191 21.31 -9.01 -25.61
C THR A 191 21.66 -9.30 -24.15
N HIS A 192 21.01 -10.26 -23.54
CA HIS A 192 21.25 -10.65 -22.15
C HIS A 192 21.12 -12.16 -21.94
N ASP A 193 21.80 -12.66 -20.92
CA ASP A 193 21.90 -14.10 -20.64
C ASP A 193 21.11 -14.53 -19.39
N PHE A 194 20.05 -13.79 -19.04
CA PHE A 194 19.21 -14.10 -17.86
C PHE A 194 18.42 -15.41 -17.98
N GLY A 195 18.26 -15.95 -19.19
CA GLY A 195 17.50 -17.19 -19.45
C GLY A 195 15.99 -17.07 -19.26
N ARG A 196 15.49 -15.86 -18.95
CA ARG A 196 14.07 -15.52 -18.79
C ARG A 196 13.87 -14.03 -19.04
N VAL A 197 12.63 -13.62 -19.26
CA VAL A 197 12.26 -12.20 -19.41
C VAL A 197 12.63 -11.47 -18.11
N PRO A 198 13.39 -10.35 -18.15
CA PRO A 198 13.89 -9.67 -16.95
C PRO A 198 12.81 -8.89 -16.16
N PHE A 199 11.55 -9.32 -16.25
CA PHE A 199 10.40 -8.71 -15.60
C PHE A 199 9.66 -9.76 -14.79
N ILE A 200 9.27 -9.38 -13.57
CA ILE A 200 8.55 -10.22 -12.63
C ILE A 200 7.21 -9.56 -12.34
N GLY A 201 6.13 -10.28 -12.67
CA GLY A 201 4.77 -9.84 -12.40
C GLY A 201 4.28 -10.30 -11.03
N PHE A 202 3.91 -9.36 -10.18
CA PHE A 202 3.27 -9.60 -8.88
C PHE A 202 1.75 -9.44 -9.05
N GLN A 203 0.99 -10.48 -8.77
CA GLN A 203 -0.47 -10.45 -8.95
C GLN A 203 -1.15 -10.12 -7.62
N LYS A 204 -2.20 -9.30 -7.64
CA LYS A 204 -2.99 -9.04 -6.44
C LYS A 204 -3.96 -10.18 -6.11
N ASN A 205 -4.58 -10.71 -7.16
CA ASN A 205 -5.59 -11.74 -7.10
C ASN A 205 -5.62 -12.49 -8.44
N GLN A 206 -6.34 -13.60 -8.48
CA GLN A 206 -6.48 -14.46 -9.66
C GLN A 206 -6.92 -13.69 -10.91
N LEU A 207 -7.80 -12.69 -10.75
CA LEU A 207 -8.35 -11.91 -11.85
C LEU A 207 -7.47 -10.71 -12.25
N LYS A 208 -6.40 -10.44 -11.49
CA LYS A 208 -5.52 -9.28 -11.67
C LYS A 208 -6.29 -7.96 -11.69
N LEU A 209 -7.30 -7.83 -10.82
CA LEU A 209 -8.14 -6.63 -10.72
C LEU A 209 -7.80 -5.80 -9.48
N SER A 210 -8.05 -4.50 -9.59
CA SER A 210 -7.93 -3.55 -8.48
C SER A 210 -8.83 -3.93 -7.31
N GLU A 211 -8.34 -3.74 -6.09
CA GLU A 211 -9.18 -3.90 -4.91
C GLU A 211 -10.20 -2.78 -4.72
N LEU A 212 -10.00 -1.63 -5.38
CA LEU A 212 -10.95 -0.53 -5.35
C LEU A 212 -12.34 -0.98 -5.81
N HIS A 213 -12.43 -1.99 -6.70
CA HIS A 213 -13.70 -2.54 -7.14
C HIS A 213 -14.57 -3.09 -6.00
N LYS A 214 -13.98 -3.52 -4.88
CA LYS A 214 -14.70 -4.04 -3.71
C LYS A 214 -15.42 -2.94 -2.93
N THR A 215 -14.83 -1.74 -2.84
CA THR A 215 -15.29 -0.69 -1.93
C THR A 215 -15.73 0.60 -2.62
N LYS A 216 -15.43 0.79 -3.91
CA LYS A 216 -15.70 2.03 -4.65
C LYS A 216 -17.15 2.50 -4.50
N GLY A 217 -18.11 1.63 -4.78
CA GLY A 217 -19.53 2.00 -4.69
C GLY A 217 -19.96 2.44 -3.29
N LEU A 218 -19.35 1.88 -2.24
CA LEU A 218 -19.61 2.29 -0.86
C LEU A 218 -18.96 3.64 -0.54
N ILE A 219 -17.74 3.87 -1.02
CA ILE A 219 -17.04 5.15 -0.84
C ILE A 219 -17.80 6.27 -1.56
N ASP A 220 -18.19 6.04 -2.81
CA ASP A 220 -18.96 7.01 -3.59
C ASP A 220 -20.30 7.34 -2.89
N ALA A 221 -20.99 6.32 -2.34
CA ALA A 221 -22.23 6.52 -1.59
C ALA A 221 -22.02 7.28 -0.27
N TYR A 222 -20.93 7.00 0.45
CA TYR A 222 -20.58 7.72 1.67
C TYR A 222 -20.33 9.21 1.37
N ASP A 223 -19.49 9.48 0.37
CA ASP A 223 -19.09 10.83 0.01
C ASP A 223 -20.25 11.67 -0.52
N ASP A 224 -21.18 11.05 -1.24
CA ASP A 224 -22.42 11.71 -1.71
C ASP A 224 -23.32 12.11 -0.54
N VAL A 225 -23.59 11.19 0.40
CA VAL A 225 -24.42 11.47 1.58
C VAL A 225 -23.76 12.52 2.48
N TYR A 226 -22.45 12.42 2.70
CA TYR A 226 -21.68 13.35 3.52
C TYR A 226 -21.66 14.76 2.90
N SER A 227 -21.34 14.85 1.61
CA SER A 227 -21.33 16.12 0.86
C SER A 227 -22.73 16.74 0.80
N SER A 228 -23.77 15.95 0.57
CA SER A 228 -25.16 16.43 0.60
C SER A 228 -25.53 16.95 1.98
N PHE A 229 -25.08 16.31 3.06
CA PHE A 229 -25.37 16.78 4.42
C PHE A 229 -24.70 18.11 4.73
N LEU A 230 -23.47 18.31 4.28
CA LEU A 230 -22.83 19.62 4.36
C LEU A 230 -23.58 20.69 3.56
N ASN A 231 -24.09 20.36 2.37
CA ASN A 231 -24.92 21.29 1.59
C ASN A 231 -26.16 21.71 2.36
N ASP A 232 -26.91 20.74 2.89
CA ASP A 232 -28.14 21.05 3.62
C ASP A 232 -27.85 21.87 4.89
N LEU A 233 -26.71 21.66 5.57
CA LEU A 233 -26.29 22.46 6.72
C LEU A 233 -25.85 23.89 6.37
N ASP A 234 -25.33 24.12 5.16
CA ASP A 234 -25.03 25.48 4.69
C ASP A 234 -26.33 26.19 4.24
N ASP A 235 -27.23 25.46 3.57
CA ASP A 235 -28.51 25.97 3.07
C ASP A 235 -29.54 26.22 4.21
N ILE A 236 -29.48 25.49 5.34
CA ILE A 236 -30.41 25.67 6.48
C ILE A 236 -30.31 27.06 7.13
N GLN A 237 -29.21 27.79 6.90
CA GLN A 237 -29.06 29.17 7.38
C GLN A 237 -30.03 30.13 6.67
N GLU A 238 -30.65 29.72 5.56
CA GLU A 238 -31.62 30.49 4.80
C GLU A 238 -33.06 30.17 5.24
N VAL A 239 -33.58 30.89 6.24
CA VAL A 239 -35.00 30.80 6.63
C VAL A 239 -35.87 31.53 5.62
N ILE A 240 -36.78 30.81 4.96
CA ILE A 240 -37.76 31.41 4.04
C ILE A 240 -39.02 31.77 4.83
N LEU A 241 -39.42 33.04 4.76
CA LEU A 241 -40.66 33.54 5.35
C LEU A 241 -41.74 33.60 4.27
N VAL A 242 -42.80 32.81 4.44
CA VAL A 242 -44.00 32.86 3.61
C VAL A 242 -45.02 33.76 4.31
N LEU A 243 -45.28 34.93 3.72
CA LEU A 243 -46.18 35.93 4.27
C LEU A 243 -47.59 35.77 3.70
N LYS A 244 -48.57 35.47 4.55
CA LYS A 244 -50.00 35.47 4.20
C LYS A 244 -50.64 36.79 4.63
N ASN A 245 -51.29 37.50 3.70
CA ASN A 245 -51.95 38.79 3.93
C ASN A 245 -51.03 39.87 4.53
N TYR A 246 -49.80 39.98 4.02
CA TYR A 246 -48.85 41.02 4.44
C TYR A 246 -49.43 42.43 4.21
N GLY A 247 -49.37 43.28 5.24
CA GLY A 247 -50.01 44.59 5.24
C GLY A 247 -49.21 45.74 4.62
N GLY A 248 -48.05 45.43 4.03
CA GLY A 248 -47.17 46.41 3.36
C GLY A 248 -47.11 46.21 1.85
N THR A 249 -46.58 47.20 1.13
CA THR A 249 -46.50 47.18 -0.35
C THR A 249 -45.11 46.86 -0.89
N LYS A 250 -44.07 46.89 -0.03
CA LYS A 250 -42.67 46.69 -0.41
C LYS A 250 -41.95 45.73 0.55
N LEU A 251 -41.13 44.84 -0.01
CA LEU A 251 -40.33 43.88 0.75
C LEU A 251 -39.22 44.54 1.58
N ASP A 252 -38.64 45.65 1.09
CA ASP A 252 -37.60 46.38 1.83
C ASP A 252 -38.13 46.98 3.14
N GLU A 253 -39.38 47.46 3.14
CA GLU A 253 -40.05 47.97 4.34
C GLU A 253 -40.30 46.82 5.33
N PHE A 254 -40.71 45.65 4.84
CA PHE A 254 -40.82 44.43 5.65
C PHE A 254 -39.50 44.08 6.34
N MET A 255 -38.41 43.99 5.57
CA MET A 255 -37.09 43.60 6.10
C MET A 255 -36.57 44.61 7.12
N ASN A 256 -36.83 45.91 6.91
CA ASN A 256 -36.44 46.96 7.86
C ASN A 256 -37.24 46.89 9.17
N SER A 257 -38.57 46.71 9.10
CA SER A 257 -39.42 46.55 10.29
C SER A 257 -39.08 45.27 11.06
N LEU A 258 -38.78 44.16 10.37
CA LEU A 258 -38.36 42.92 11.00
C LEU A 258 -37.04 43.09 11.76
N LYS A 259 -36.05 43.77 11.17
CA LYS A 259 -34.74 44.02 11.80
C LYS A 259 -34.81 44.97 12.98
N ARG A 260 -35.58 46.06 12.86
CA ARG A 260 -35.62 47.14 13.84
C ARG A 260 -36.61 46.87 14.97
N ASP A 261 -37.83 46.51 14.61
CA ASP A 261 -38.96 46.48 15.53
C ASP A 261 -39.32 45.05 15.96
N LYS A 262 -38.72 44.02 15.30
CA LYS A 262 -38.96 42.59 15.55
C LYS A 262 -40.45 42.20 15.48
N ALA A 263 -41.23 42.92 14.66
CA ALA A 263 -42.66 42.74 14.51
C ALA A 263 -43.06 42.70 13.02
N ILE A 264 -44.14 41.97 12.71
CA ILE A 264 -44.66 41.80 11.34
C ILE A 264 -46.10 42.30 11.27
N LYS A 265 -46.41 43.10 10.25
CA LYS A 265 -47.74 43.69 10.05
C LYS A 265 -48.58 42.83 9.10
N PHE A 266 -49.78 42.48 9.54
CA PHE A 266 -50.77 41.76 8.75
C PHE A 266 -52.06 42.56 8.58
N ASN A 267 -52.75 42.35 7.47
CA ASN A 267 -54.10 42.85 7.26
C ASN A 267 -55.11 41.81 7.73
N ASN A 268 -56.02 42.18 8.63
CA ASN A 268 -57.06 41.28 9.11
C ASN A 268 -58.17 41.15 8.06
N ALA A 269 -58.43 39.94 7.59
CA ALA A 269 -59.39 39.65 6.52
C ALA A 269 -60.68 38.96 7.04
N GLY A 270 -61.18 39.30 8.23
CA GLY A 270 -62.52 38.90 8.68
C GLY A 270 -62.72 37.40 8.95
N ASN A 271 -63.97 36.97 9.18
CA ASN A 271 -64.29 35.60 9.64
C ASN A 271 -63.78 34.52 8.67
N GLY A 272 -62.75 33.77 9.10
CA GLY A 272 -62.00 32.81 8.28
C GLY A 272 -60.52 33.20 8.06
N ASP A 273 -60.02 34.24 8.73
CA ASP A 273 -58.67 34.78 8.54
C ASP A 273 -57.55 33.75 8.71
N GLN A 274 -56.70 33.64 7.68
CA GLN A 274 -55.47 32.82 7.65
C GLN A 274 -54.20 33.69 7.61
N SER A 275 -54.29 34.96 8.01
CA SER A 275 -53.15 35.87 8.09
C SER A 275 -52.07 35.38 9.05
N GLY A 276 -50.82 35.40 8.62
CA GLY A 276 -49.71 34.89 9.40
C GLY A 276 -48.41 34.80 8.60
N VAL A 277 -47.33 34.48 9.31
CA VAL A 277 -46.06 34.08 8.69
C VAL A 277 -45.91 32.59 8.89
N ASP A 278 -45.71 31.85 7.81
CA ASP A 278 -45.20 30.50 7.88
C ASP A 278 -43.70 30.51 7.59
N THR A 279 -42.94 29.71 8.31
CA THR A 279 -41.53 29.47 8.01
C THR A 279 -41.43 28.19 7.19
N LEU A 280 -40.87 28.25 5.98
CA LEU A 280 -40.42 27.04 5.31
C LEU A 280 -39.01 26.74 5.82
N GLN A 281 -38.91 25.72 6.66
CA GLN A 281 -37.64 25.17 7.13
C GLN A 281 -37.35 23.90 6.36
N ILE A 282 -36.09 23.74 5.94
CA ILE A 282 -35.60 22.48 5.39
C ILE A 282 -35.43 21.52 6.57
N GLU A 283 -36.30 20.51 6.68
CA GLU A 283 -36.13 19.45 7.67
C GLU A 283 -35.05 18.48 7.20
N ILE A 284 -33.96 18.38 7.96
CA ILE A 284 -32.86 17.47 7.66
C ILE A 284 -33.02 16.21 8.51
N PRO A 285 -33.17 15.02 7.91
CA PRO A 285 -33.30 13.77 8.66
C PRO A 285 -31.93 13.31 9.18
N VAL A 286 -31.41 13.98 10.22
CA VAL A 286 -30.05 13.76 10.77
C VAL A 286 -29.84 12.31 11.20
N GLU A 287 -30.82 11.71 11.87
CA GLU A 287 -30.73 10.32 12.36
C GLU A 287 -30.58 9.30 11.23
N ALA A 288 -31.35 9.46 10.15
CA ALA A 288 -31.26 8.58 8.99
C ALA A 288 -29.90 8.73 8.29
N ARG A 289 -29.39 9.95 8.19
CA ARG A 289 -28.08 10.23 7.58
C ARG A 289 -26.93 9.68 8.38
N ASP A 290 -26.91 9.92 9.69
CA ASP A 290 -25.89 9.34 10.57
C ASP A 290 -25.90 7.82 10.48
N LYS A 291 -27.08 7.19 10.55
CA LYS A 291 -27.20 5.74 10.41
C LYS A 291 -26.67 5.21 9.08
N VAL A 292 -26.97 5.88 7.96
CA VAL A 292 -26.43 5.49 6.65
C VAL A 292 -24.91 5.68 6.60
N LEU A 293 -24.38 6.79 7.09
CA LEU A 293 -22.93 7.03 7.13
C LEU A 293 -22.21 5.95 7.97
N GLN A 294 -22.75 5.59 9.14
CA GLN A 294 -22.17 4.54 9.99
C GLN A 294 -22.22 3.16 9.33
N ILE A 295 -23.37 2.76 8.76
CA ILE A 295 -23.51 1.47 8.06
C ILE A 295 -22.56 1.41 6.86
N THR A 296 -22.49 2.47 6.07
CA THR A 296 -21.61 2.53 4.90
C THR A 296 -20.14 2.48 5.31
N LYS A 297 -19.73 3.24 6.34
CA LYS A 297 -18.37 3.17 6.90
C LYS A 297 -18.02 1.74 7.34
N ASN A 298 -18.90 1.10 8.11
CA ASN A 298 -18.69 -0.28 8.58
C ASN A 298 -18.57 -1.27 7.40
N ASN A 299 -19.40 -1.12 6.38
CA ASN A 299 -19.34 -1.94 5.17
C ASN A 299 -18.04 -1.70 4.37
N ILE A 300 -17.52 -0.46 4.33
CA ILE A 300 -16.23 -0.15 3.68
C ILE A 300 -15.10 -0.94 4.34
N PHE A 301 -15.01 -0.93 5.68
CA PHE A 301 -13.98 -1.69 6.40
C PHE A 301 -14.18 -3.20 6.29
N LEU A 302 -15.42 -3.68 6.34
CA LEU A 302 -15.71 -5.11 6.21
C LEU A 302 -15.37 -5.65 4.82
N GLN A 303 -15.86 -5.00 3.75
CA GLN A 303 -15.62 -5.43 2.37
C GLN A 303 -14.21 -5.09 1.87
N GLY A 304 -13.65 -4.00 2.37
CA GLY A 304 -12.24 -3.62 2.17
C GLY A 304 -11.27 -4.47 2.98
N GLN A 305 -11.77 -5.29 3.91
CA GLN A 305 -11.01 -6.16 4.80
C GLN A 305 -9.94 -5.40 5.60
N GLY A 306 -10.28 -4.21 6.07
CA GLY A 306 -9.40 -3.39 6.92
C GLY A 306 -9.86 -3.34 8.37
N VAL A 307 -8.97 -2.84 9.21
CA VAL A 307 -9.22 -2.56 10.63
C VAL A 307 -9.60 -1.10 10.79
N ASP A 308 -10.79 -0.82 11.35
CA ASP A 308 -11.19 0.53 11.76
C ASP A 308 -10.51 0.90 13.09
N PRO A 309 -9.64 1.93 13.12
CA PRO A 309 -8.99 2.37 14.35
C PRO A 309 -9.96 2.80 15.45
N ALA A 310 -11.17 3.27 15.09
CA ALA A 310 -12.18 3.68 16.07
C ALA A 310 -12.66 2.52 16.95
N ASN A 311 -12.64 1.29 16.43
CA ASN A 311 -13.02 0.09 17.18
C ASN A 311 -12.00 -0.27 18.26
N PHE A 312 -10.77 0.28 18.20
CA PHE A 312 -9.71 0.04 19.18
C PHE A 312 -9.98 0.77 20.51
N GLN A 313 -10.64 1.92 20.47
CA GLN A 313 -10.89 2.75 21.67
C GLN A 313 -11.96 2.17 22.61
N SER A 314 -12.83 1.29 22.11
CA SER A 314 -13.98 0.77 22.86
C SER A 314 -13.70 -0.48 23.69
N SER A 315 -12.48 -1.03 23.66
CA SER A 315 -12.19 -2.32 24.27
C SER A 315 -10.95 -2.30 25.15
N ASN A 316 -11.12 -2.68 26.43
CA ASN A 316 -10.08 -3.37 27.21
C ASN A 316 -9.82 -4.75 26.55
N ALA A 317 -9.34 -4.74 25.31
CA ALA A 317 -9.31 -5.91 24.46
C ALA A 317 -8.32 -6.93 25.02
N SER A 318 -8.85 -8.06 25.46
CA SER A 318 -8.03 -9.26 25.64
C SER A 318 -7.33 -9.59 24.31
N GLY A 319 -6.17 -10.26 24.34
CA GLY A 319 -5.44 -10.63 23.12
C GLY A 319 -6.29 -11.39 22.08
N VAL A 320 -7.38 -12.04 22.49
CA VAL A 320 -8.37 -12.67 21.61
C VAL A 320 -9.18 -11.64 20.81
N ALA A 321 -9.61 -10.54 21.44
CA ALA A 321 -10.36 -9.47 20.77
C ALA A 321 -9.49 -8.73 19.74
N ILE A 322 -8.20 -8.51 20.05
CA ILE A 322 -7.24 -7.94 19.10
C ILE A 322 -7.09 -8.87 17.88
N LYS A 323 -6.93 -10.19 18.10
CA LYS A 323 -6.87 -11.17 17.00
C LYS A 323 -8.14 -11.16 16.13
N MET A 324 -9.32 -11.05 16.74
CA MET A 324 -10.58 -10.96 15.99
C MET A 324 -10.66 -9.69 15.15
N LEU A 325 -10.16 -8.56 15.67
CA LEU A 325 -10.13 -7.29 14.95
C LEU A 325 -9.27 -7.39 13.67
N TYR A 326 -8.10 -8.02 13.76
CA TYR A 326 -7.19 -8.21 12.61
C TYR A 326 -7.61 -9.34 11.66
N SER A 327 -8.62 -10.16 11.98
CA SER A 327 -8.94 -11.38 11.21
C SER A 327 -9.17 -11.15 9.71
N HIS A 328 -9.90 -10.09 9.34
CA HIS A 328 -10.14 -9.76 7.94
C HIS A 328 -8.88 -9.25 7.24
N LEU A 329 -8.08 -8.43 7.93
CA LEU A 329 -6.81 -7.94 7.41
C LEU A 329 -5.81 -9.08 7.22
N GLU A 330 -5.74 -10.04 8.14
CA GLU A 330 -4.90 -11.23 8.01
C GLU A 330 -5.34 -12.09 6.81
N LEU A 331 -6.65 -12.26 6.58
CA LEU A 331 -7.13 -12.97 5.39
C LEU A 331 -6.71 -12.26 4.09
N LYS A 332 -6.79 -10.92 4.07
CA LYS A 332 -6.36 -10.10 2.94
C LYS A 332 -4.85 -10.22 2.69
N ALA A 333 -4.08 -10.06 3.76
CA ALA A 333 -2.62 -10.17 3.79
C ALA A 333 -2.12 -11.55 3.34
N SER A 334 -2.69 -12.61 3.88
CA SER A 334 -2.38 -14.00 3.51
C SER A 334 -2.63 -14.28 2.02
N ASN A 335 -3.71 -13.72 1.44
CA ASN A 335 -3.95 -13.83 0.00
C ASN A 335 -2.88 -13.10 -0.81
N THR A 336 -2.54 -11.86 -0.44
CA THR A 336 -1.48 -11.08 -1.10
C THR A 336 -0.14 -11.83 -1.03
N GLU A 337 0.23 -12.32 0.15
CA GLU A 337 1.44 -13.12 0.36
C GLU A 337 1.46 -14.36 -0.54
N ALA A 338 0.37 -15.10 -0.65
CA ALA A 338 0.32 -16.32 -1.47
C ALA A 338 0.71 -16.05 -2.94
N TYR A 339 0.26 -14.93 -3.51
CA TYR A 339 0.66 -14.53 -4.86
C TYR A 339 2.08 -13.94 -4.90
N PHE A 340 2.47 -13.17 -3.88
CA PHE A 340 3.78 -12.52 -3.81
C PHE A 340 4.91 -13.52 -3.63
N ARG A 341 4.69 -14.62 -2.91
CA ARG A 341 5.66 -15.71 -2.76
C ARG A 341 6.21 -16.18 -4.11
N ARG A 342 5.35 -16.28 -5.13
CA ARG A 342 5.78 -16.63 -6.49
C ARG A 342 6.71 -15.58 -7.09
N GLY A 343 6.36 -14.29 -6.98
CA GLY A 343 7.18 -13.20 -7.50
C GLY A 343 8.53 -13.07 -6.78
N VAL A 344 8.53 -13.20 -5.45
CA VAL A 344 9.77 -13.21 -4.65
C VAL A 344 10.65 -14.40 -5.01
N ASN A 345 10.08 -15.60 -5.21
CA ASN A 345 10.83 -16.76 -5.67
C ASN A 345 11.52 -16.51 -7.02
N GLU A 346 10.83 -15.91 -7.98
CA GLU A 346 11.43 -15.58 -9.28
C GLU A 346 12.57 -14.56 -9.14
N LEU A 347 12.45 -13.59 -8.23
CA LEU A 347 13.51 -12.62 -7.97
C LEU A 347 14.74 -13.30 -7.34
N VAL A 348 14.52 -14.13 -6.32
CA VAL A 348 15.59 -14.88 -5.66
C VAL A 348 16.29 -15.81 -6.66
N ARG A 349 15.55 -16.47 -7.56
CA ARG A 349 16.15 -17.28 -8.64
C ARG A 349 17.00 -16.46 -9.61
N ALA A 350 16.54 -15.27 -9.99
CA ALA A 350 17.32 -14.35 -10.82
C ALA A 350 18.62 -13.92 -10.13
N ILE A 351 18.57 -13.64 -8.82
CA ILE A 351 19.73 -13.31 -8.01
C ILE A 351 20.69 -14.51 -7.90
N MET A 352 20.19 -15.71 -7.63
CA MET A 352 21.00 -16.93 -7.60
C MET A 352 21.71 -17.18 -8.93
N GLY A 353 21.03 -16.96 -10.06
CA GLY A 353 21.62 -17.06 -11.39
C GLY A 353 22.75 -16.03 -11.60
N TYR A 354 22.54 -14.79 -11.16
CA TYR A 354 23.56 -13.74 -11.18
C TYR A 354 24.79 -14.08 -10.31
N LEU A 355 24.57 -14.64 -9.12
CA LEU A 355 25.63 -15.07 -8.21
C LEU A 355 26.36 -16.34 -8.68
N GLY A 356 25.90 -16.98 -9.75
CA GLY A 356 26.48 -18.23 -10.26
C GLY A 356 26.23 -19.43 -9.35
N LEU A 357 25.17 -19.39 -8.53
CA LEU A 357 24.81 -20.49 -7.64
C LEU A 357 24.26 -21.68 -8.44
N ALA A 358 24.61 -22.90 -8.02
CA ALA A 358 24.20 -24.12 -8.70
C ALA A 358 22.69 -24.37 -8.56
N ASP A 359 22.07 -24.73 -9.69
CA ASP A 359 20.65 -25.12 -9.84
C ASP A 359 19.64 -24.15 -9.17
N PRO A 360 19.54 -22.89 -9.62
CA PRO A 360 18.58 -21.93 -9.06
C PRO A 360 17.11 -22.40 -9.12
N ASP A 361 16.73 -23.12 -10.18
CA ASP A 361 15.34 -23.52 -10.42
C ASP A 361 14.93 -24.77 -9.62
N GLY A 362 15.88 -25.68 -9.34
CA GLY A 362 15.63 -26.90 -8.55
C GLY A 362 15.67 -26.71 -7.02
N ARG A 363 16.20 -25.58 -6.53
CA ARG A 363 16.24 -25.29 -5.09
C ARG A 363 14.86 -24.94 -4.52
N THR A 364 14.56 -25.50 -3.36
CA THR A 364 13.42 -25.11 -2.54
C THR A 364 13.72 -23.77 -1.87
N ILE A 365 12.89 -22.77 -2.12
CA ILE A 365 12.98 -21.46 -1.48
C ILE A 365 11.89 -21.37 -0.41
N SER A 366 12.31 -21.30 0.84
CA SER A 366 11.43 -21.00 1.96
C SER A 366 11.40 -19.49 2.19
N GLN A 367 10.21 -18.96 2.48
CA GLN A 367 10.04 -17.56 2.86
C GLN A 367 9.24 -17.48 4.15
N VAL A 368 9.77 -16.77 5.13
CA VAL A 368 9.07 -16.47 6.39
C VAL A 368 8.70 -14.99 6.37
N TRP A 369 7.39 -14.73 6.39
CA TRP A 369 6.82 -13.38 6.35
C TRP A 369 6.37 -12.98 7.75
N THR A 370 6.86 -11.84 8.23
CA THR A 370 6.51 -11.31 9.55
C THR A 370 5.38 -10.30 9.40
N ARG A 371 4.33 -10.43 10.21
CA ARG A 371 3.21 -9.48 10.25
C ARG A 371 3.49 -8.35 11.21
N THR A 372 3.37 -7.11 10.74
CA THR A 372 3.44 -5.95 11.62
C THR A 372 2.04 -5.69 12.19
N ARG A 373 1.78 -6.26 13.36
CA ARG A 373 0.53 -6.09 14.10
C ARG A 373 0.80 -5.50 15.48
N VAL A 374 -0.21 -4.87 16.05
CA VAL A 374 -0.14 -4.48 17.47
C VAL A 374 -0.17 -5.78 18.28
N GLU A 375 0.99 -6.22 18.75
CA GLU A 375 1.15 -7.39 19.60
C GLU A 375 1.18 -7.02 21.07
N ASP A 376 0.85 -8.01 21.90
CA ASP A 376 1.24 -8.03 23.30
C ASP A 376 2.47 -8.94 23.40
N ASP A 377 3.66 -8.34 23.33
CA ASP A 377 4.94 -9.08 23.34
C ASP A 377 5.06 -9.99 24.57
N LEU A 378 4.39 -9.64 25.67
CA LEU A 378 4.30 -10.47 26.87
C LEU A 378 3.59 -11.80 26.59
N SER A 379 2.46 -11.76 25.89
CA SER A 379 1.73 -12.97 25.50
C SER A 379 2.55 -13.84 24.53
N ALA A 380 3.28 -13.23 23.59
CA ALA A 380 4.15 -13.95 22.67
C ALA A 380 5.32 -14.64 23.41
N ALA A 381 6.02 -13.91 24.28
CA ALA A 381 7.11 -14.45 25.09
C ALA A 381 6.65 -15.61 26.01
N GLN A 382 5.46 -15.50 26.60
CA GLN A 382 4.88 -16.58 27.43
C GLN A 382 4.62 -17.85 26.62
N VAL A 383 4.10 -17.74 25.39
CA VAL A 383 3.87 -18.90 24.52
C VAL A 383 5.20 -19.56 24.15
N VAL A 384 6.19 -18.77 23.73
CA VAL A 384 7.53 -19.28 23.38
C VAL A 384 8.16 -20.00 24.57
N ALA A 385 8.10 -19.41 25.77
CA ALA A 385 8.63 -20.02 26.99
C ALA A 385 7.97 -21.38 27.33
N GLN A 386 6.66 -21.52 27.08
CA GLN A 386 5.95 -22.78 27.34
C GLN A 386 6.36 -23.91 26.38
N VAL A 387 6.64 -23.59 25.12
CA VAL A 387 6.97 -24.59 24.08
C VAL A 387 8.48 -24.76 23.88
N ALA A 388 9.32 -23.92 24.47
CA ALA A 388 10.77 -23.90 24.28
C ALA A 388 11.43 -25.25 24.58
N ASN A 389 11.00 -25.94 25.64
CA ASN A 389 11.55 -27.24 26.03
C ASN A 389 11.23 -28.39 25.05
N TYR A 390 10.24 -28.19 24.16
CA TYR A 390 9.78 -29.19 23.20
C TYR A 390 10.09 -28.81 21.75
N SER A 391 10.71 -27.65 21.52
CA SER A 391 10.98 -27.09 20.21
C SER A 391 12.50 -27.02 19.95
N SER A 392 12.91 -26.97 18.68
CA SER A 392 14.31 -26.74 18.35
C SER A 392 14.73 -25.33 18.76
N LYS A 393 16.01 -25.13 19.11
CA LYS A 393 16.55 -23.79 19.43
C LYS A 393 16.33 -22.80 18.29
N GLU A 394 16.42 -23.29 17.06
CA GLU A 394 16.12 -22.51 15.86
C GLU A 394 14.67 -22.04 15.80
N ALA A 395 13.70 -22.93 16.07
CA ALA A 395 12.29 -22.56 16.08
C ALA A 395 11.98 -21.55 17.21
N VAL A 396 12.62 -21.70 18.37
CA VAL A 396 12.50 -20.77 19.50
C VAL A 396 13.07 -19.41 19.15
N ALA A 397 14.27 -19.35 18.56
CA ALA A 397 14.90 -18.10 18.13
C ALA A 397 14.07 -17.39 17.05
N LYS A 398 13.58 -18.13 16.04
CA LYS A 398 12.69 -17.61 14.98
C LYS A 398 11.36 -17.06 15.51
N ALA A 399 10.86 -17.59 16.62
CA ALA A 399 9.58 -17.20 17.20
C ALA A 399 9.72 -16.14 18.31
N ASN A 400 10.95 -15.76 18.68
CA ASN A 400 11.20 -14.85 19.79
C ASN A 400 10.87 -13.41 19.38
N PRO A 401 9.95 -12.71 20.09
CA PRO A 401 9.50 -11.38 19.67
C PRO A 401 10.58 -10.28 19.73
N ILE A 402 11.70 -10.51 20.43
CA ILE A 402 12.79 -9.54 20.55
C ILE A 402 13.98 -9.80 19.61
N VAL A 403 13.91 -10.84 18.78
CA VAL A 403 15.04 -11.26 17.93
C VAL A 403 14.73 -10.93 16.47
N ASP A 404 15.52 -10.03 15.89
CA ASP A 404 15.42 -9.66 14.48
C ASP A 404 16.16 -10.65 13.56
N ASP A 405 17.36 -11.06 13.96
CA ASP A 405 18.18 -12.07 13.28
C ASP A 405 18.38 -13.30 14.18
N TRP A 406 17.63 -14.37 13.87
CA TRP A 406 17.67 -15.62 14.62
C TRP A 406 19.00 -16.36 14.47
N GLN A 407 19.73 -16.18 13.36
CA GLN A 407 21.03 -16.83 13.15
C GLN A 407 22.08 -16.18 14.05
N GLN A 408 22.09 -14.85 14.10
CA GLN A 408 22.96 -14.09 14.98
C GLN A 408 22.69 -14.40 16.46
N GLU A 409 21.42 -14.46 16.87
CA GLU A 409 21.02 -14.83 18.23
C GLU A 409 21.52 -16.24 18.63
N LEU A 410 21.43 -17.20 17.71
CA LEU A 410 21.96 -18.55 17.97
C LEU A 410 23.48 -18.57 18.13
N GLU A 411 24.19 -17.67 17.44
CA GLU A 411 25.64 -17.54 17.57
C GLU A 411 26.01 -16.89 18.90
N TYR A 412 25.32 -15.82 19.31
CA TYR A 412 25.46 -15.23 20.65
C TYR A 412 25.19 -16.26 21.76
N GLN A 413 24.14 -17.07 21.63
CA GLN A 413 23.88 -18.15 22.59
C GLN A 413 24.94 -19.25 22.62
N LYS A 414 25.72 -19.44 21.55
CA LYS A 414 26.86 -20.37 21.57
C LYS A 414 28.05 -19.72 22.25
N GLN A 415 28.33 -18.45 21.96
CA GLN A 415 29.40 -17.67 22.59
C GLN A 415 29.19 -17.61 24.10
N ASP A 416 27.98 -17.23 24.56
CA ASP A 416 27.63 -17.20 25.98
C ASP A 416 27.85 -18.55 26.70
N ARG A 417 27.61 -19.66 26.01
CA ARG A 417 27.84 -21.01 26.56
C ARG A 417 29.31 -21.39 26.60
N GLN A 418 30.07 -21.04 25.57
CA GLN A 418 31.51 -21.28 25.54
C GLN A 418 32.21 -20.46 26.62
N ASP A 419 31.86 -19.19 26.77
CA ASP A 419 32.40 -18.32 27.80
C ASP A 419 32.04 -18.84 29.20
N ALA A 420 30.79 -19.27 29.43
CA ALA A 420 30.38 -19.86 30.70
C ALA A 420 31.09 -21.19 31.03
N ASP A 421 31.35 -22.03 30.03
CA ASP A 421 32.09 -23.29 30.22
C ASP A 421 33.58 -23.02 30.53
N ASP A 422 34.20 -21.99 29.91
CA ASP A 422 35.59 -21.59 30.17
C ASP A 422 35.77 -21.11 31.62
N TYR A 423 34.86 -20.27 32.13
CA TYR A 423 34.82 -19.87 33.54
C TYR A 423 34.62 -21.05 34.50
N SER A 424 33.84 -22.07 34.13
CA SER A 424 33.65 -23.27 34.95
C SER A 424 34.90 -24.18 35.02
N SER A 425 35.78 -24.07 34.02
CA SER A 425 37.00 -24.85 33.91
C SER A 425 38.18 -24.21 34.65
N GLU A 426 38.22 -22.88 34.76
CA GLU A 426 39.19 -22.15 35.59
C GLU A 426 38.95 -22.35 37.11
N GLU A 427 37.69 -22.45 37.56
CA GLU A 427 37.35 -22.74 38.97
C GLU A 427 37.74 -24.15 39.45
N ARG A 428 38.11 -25.08 38.55
CA ARG A 428 38.55 -26.44 38.91
C ARG A 428 40.06 -26.58 39.14
N PHE A 429 40.83 -25.50 39.01
CA PHE A 429 42.30 -25.51 39.20
C PHE A 429 42.80 -24.72 40.42
N GLU A 430 41.96 -24.47 41.44
CA GLU A 430 42.46 -24.18 42.79
C GLU A 430 42.55 -25.47 43.61
N ASP A 431 43.71 -26.12 43.52
CA ASP A 431 44.09 -27.28 44.32
C ASP A 431 44.32 -26.85 45.78
N PRO A 432 43.59 -27.38 46.78
CA PRO A 432 43.72 -27.01 48.18
C PRO A 432 44.86 -27.80 48.84
N ASP A 433 46.11 -27.55 48.45
CA ASP A 433 47.28 -28.15 49.13
C ASP A 433 48.50 -27.21 49.16
N THR A 434 48.30 -26.01 49.71
CA THR A 434 49.40 -25.19 50.26
C THR A 434 49.08 -24.72 51.68
N LEU A 435 48.80 -25.67 52.58
CA LEU A 435 48.84 -25.45 54.03
C LEU A 435 49.51 -26.65 54.71
N LYS A 436 50.85 -26.67 54.67
CA LYS A 436 51.77 -27.27 55.67
C LYS A 436 53.18 -27.24 55.08
N ASP A 437 54.01 -26.30 55.51
CA ASP A 437 55.17 -26.60 56.35
C ASP A 437 55.93 -25.31 56.66
N ASN A 438 55.91 -24.88 57.92
CA ASN A 438 56.96 -24.11 58.59
C ASN A 438 56.52 -23.76 60.02
N SER A 439 56.67 -24.76 60.89
CA SER A 439 56.85 -24.67 62.35
C SER A 439 57.56 -25.98 62.74
N ASP A 440 58.73 -26.07 63.34
CA ASP A 440 59.64 -25.13 64.01
C ASP A 440 61.04 -25.80 63.99
N GLU A 441 62.00 -25.18 64.69
CA GLU A 441 63.27 -25.73 65.21
C GLU A 441 63.35 -27.26 65.44
#